data_AF-A0A1F7RGH1-F1
#
_entry.id   AF-A0A1F7RGH1-F1
#
_cell.length_a   1.000
_cell.length_b   1.000
_cell.length_c   1.000
_cell.angle_alpha   90.00
_cell.angle_beta   90.00
_cell.angle_gamma   90.00
#
_symmetry.space_group_name_H-M   'P 1'
#
loop_
_entity.id
_entity.type
_entity.pdbx_description
1 polymer ?
#
loop_
_entity_poly.entity_id
_entity_poly.type
_entity_poly.pdbx_seq_one_letter_code
_entity_poly.pdbx_strand_id
1 'polypeptide(L)'
;MILLNSQPTLTDLEALISKVPTFPFSVKQLIHLAREEHFPEEVINFYKTFPKDEMFDDAEDLIARTEQVEMMQHEEHEQRENFLDTFDED
;
A
#
# COMPACT_ATOMS: atom_id res chain seq x y z
N MET A 1 8.01 6.04 -21.45
CA MET A 1 8.09 4.85 -20.58
C MET A 1 7.71 5.29 -19.18
N ILE A 2 6.40 5.27 -18.90
CA ILE A 2 5.91 5.50 -17.53
C ILE A 2 6.04 4.14 -16.86
N LEU A 3 6.81 4.08 -15.78
CA LEU A 3 7.02 2.88 -14.98
C LEU A 3 5.68 2.48 -14.33
N LEU A 4 4.84 1.78 -15.10
CA LEU A 4 3.87 0.85 -14.56
C LEU A 4 4.64 -0.34 -13.95
N ASN A 5 4.03 -0.97 -12.96
CA ASN A 5 4.42 -2.23 -12.31
C ASN A 5 5.12 -2.06 -10.98
N SER A 6 4.51 -1.26 -10.13
CA SER A 6 4.90 -1.19 -8.75
C SER A 6 3.71 -1.04 -7.78
N GLN A 7 2.69 -1.87 -8.03
CA GLN A 7 1.64 -2.37 -7.13
C GLN A 7 2.12 -3.09 -5.86
N PRO A 8 2.18 -2.52 -4.64
CA PRO A 8 2.31 -3.40 -3.47
C PRO A 8 1.10 -4.34 -3.45
N THR A 9 1.33 -5.65 -3.40
CA THR A 9 0.22 -6.60 -3.36
C THR A 9 -0.37 -6.65 -1.95
N LEU A 10 -1.70 -6.85 -1.80
CA LEU A 10 -2.32 -7.15 -0.50
C LEU A 10 -1.54 -8.21 0.25
N THR A 11 -1.12 -9.25 -0.47
CA THR A 11 -0.38 -10.37 0.10
C THR A 11 0.96 -9.94 0.71
N ASP A 12 1.70 -9.02 0.08
CA ASP A 12 2.93 -8.45 0.66
C ASP A 12 2.63 -7.57 1.88
N LEU A 13 1.55 -6.79 1.83
CA LEU A 13 1.12 -5.94 2.93
C LEU A 13 0.67 -6.79 4.14
N GLU A 14 -0.17 -7.79 3.93
CA GLU A 14 -0.61 -8.77 4.94
C GLU A 14 0.55 -9.59 5.49
N ALA A 15 1.49 -10.00 4.64
CA ALA A 15 2.70 -10.70 5.07
C ALA A 15 3.52 -9.83 6.02
N LEU A 16 3.68 -8.54 5.73
CA LEU A 16 4.35 -7.60 6.62
C LEU A 16 3.59 -7.42 7.95
N ILE A 17 2.26 -7.29 7.90
CA ILE A 17 1.41 -7.16 9.10
C ILE A 17 1.55 -8.41 9.98
N SER A 18 1.58 -9.60 9.39
CA SER A 18 1.77 -10.86 10.11
C SER A 18 3.15 -10.99 10.76
N LYS A 19 4.15 -10.24 10.28
CA LYS A 19 5.49 -10.16 10.89
C LYS A 19 5.60 -9.15 12.02
N VAL A 20 4.57 -8.33 12.27
CA VAL A 20 4.59 -7.37 13.38
C VAL A 20 4.57 -8.13 14.71
N PRO A 21 5.63 -8.02 15.54
CA PRO A 21 5.77 -8.88 16.71
C PRO A 21 4.93 -8.42 17.91
N THR A 22 4.65 -7.11 18.02
CA THR A 22 4.00 -6.50 19.18
C THR A 22 3.31 -5.20 18.81
N PHE A 23 2.15 -4.95 19.43
CA PHE A 23 1.40 -3.70 19.34
C PHE A 23 1.46 -2.91 20.66
N PRO A 24 1.30 -1.57 20.65
CA PRO A 24 1.05 -0.71 19.49
C PRO A 24 2.28 -0.56 18.58
N PHE A 25 2.05 -0.43 17.27
CA PHE A 25 3.11 -0.38 16.27
C PHE A 25 2.98 0.87 15.39
N SER A 26 4.08 1.59 15.21
CA SER A 26 4.05 2.85 14.44
C SER A 26 4.31 2.63 12.95
N VAL A 27 3.75 3.49 12.09
CA VAL A 27 4.06 3.49 10.64
C VAL A 27 5.56 3.54 10.36
N LYS A 28 6.33 4.30 11.16
CA LYS A 28 7.80 4.37 11.04
C LYS A 28 8.46 3.03 11.30
N GLN A 29 8.01 2.31 12.33
CA GLN A 29 8.52 0.97 12.63
C GLN A 29 8.12 -0.03 11.54
N LEU A 30 6.93 0.13 10.96
CA LEU A 30 6.46 -0.72 9.86
C LEU A 30 7.26 -0.52 8.58
N ILE A 31 7.57 0.73 8.23
CA ILE A 31 8.49 1.06 7.13
C ILE A 31 9.90 0.51 7.41
N HIS A 32 10.37 0.55 8.66
CA HIS A 32 11.67 0.02 9.02
C HIS A 32 11.70 -1.51 8.89
N LEU A 33 10.68 -2.18 9.42
CA LEU A 33 10.50 -3.63 9.33
C LEU A 33 10.41 -4.09 7.86
N ALA A 34 9.66 -3.38 7.03
CA ALA A 34 9.56 -3.66 5.60
C ALA A 34 10.93 -3.61 4.91
N ARG A 35 11.80 -2.66 5.30
CA ARG A 35 13.17 -2.56 4.79
C ARG A 35 14.06 -3.69 5.29
N GLU A 36 13.94 -4.07 6.56
CA GLU A 36 14.72 -5.16 7.15
C GLU A 36 14.36 -6.52 6.54
N GLU A 37 13.07 -6.75 6.32
CA GLU A 37 12.54 -7.99 5.74
C GLU A 37 12.65 -8.03 4.20
N HIS A 38 13.29 -7.04 3.57
CA HIS A 38 13.46 -6.92 2.11
C HIS A 38 12.14 -6.93 1.32
N PHE A 39 11.08 -6.35 1.87
CA PHE A 39 9.86 -6.10 1.11
C PHE A 39 10.10 -5.08 -0.02
N PRO A 40 9.31 -5.14 -1.10
CA PRO A 40 9.44 -4.22 -2.22
C PRO A 40 9.29 -2.75 -1.77
N GLU A 41 10.01 -1.84 -2.44
CA GLU A 41 9.98 -0.40 -2.14
C GLU A 41 8.57 0.21 -2.24
N GLU A 42 7.68 -0.47 -2.94
CA GLU A 42 6.27 -0.18 -3.11
C GLU A 42 5.50 -0.23 -1.80
N VAL A 43 5.70 -1.29 -1.03
CA VAL A 43 5.12 -1.45 0.30
C VAL A 43 5.61 -0.33 1.20
N ILE A 44 6.90 -0.02 1.12
CA ILE A 44 7.51 1.09 1.86
C ILE A 44 6.92 2.45 1.44
N ASN A 45 6.72 2.68 0.14
CA ASN A 45 6.15 3.92 -0.39
C ASN A 45 4.66 4.03 -0.06
N PHE A 46 3.93 2.92 -0.01
CA PHE A 46 2.55 2.87 0.45
C PHE A 46 2.44 3.33 1.90
N TYR A 47 3.20 2.72 2.82
CA TYR A 47 3.16 3.14 4.23
C TYR A 47 3.73 4.54 4.47
N LYS A 48 4.56 5.08 3.56
CA LYS A 48 4.97 6.50 3.60
C LYS A 48 3.83 7.48 3.29
N THR A 49 2.75 7.04 2.66
CA THR A 49 1.57 7.91 2.42
C THR A 49 0.79 8.18 3.71
N PHE A 50 0.92 7.31 4.71
CA PHE A 50 0.29 7.47 6.00
C PHE A 50 0.96 8.57 6.84
N PRO A 51 0.22 9.18 7.79
CA PRO A 51 0.79 10.11 8.73
C PRO A 51 1.91 9.45 9.53
N LYS A 52 3.04 10.17 9.69
CA LYS A 52 4.22 9.66 10.42
C LYS A 52 3.99 9.41 11.91
N ASP A 53 2.91 9.96 12.45
CA ASP A 53 2.49 9.84 13.84
C ASP A 53 1.30 8.88 13.99
N GLU A 54 0.90 8.21 12.91
CA GLU A 54 -0.09 7.13 12.96
C GLU A 54 0.51 5.92 13.68
N MET A 55 -0.23 5.43 14.67
CA MET A 55 0.03 4.19 15.39
C MET A 55 -1.14 3.25 15.16
N PHE A 56 -0.81 1.98 14.99
CA PHE A 56 -1.77 0.91 14.91
C PHE A 56 -1.83 0.21 16.27
N ASP A 57 -3.02 0.16 16.86
CA ASP A 57 -3.23 -0.45 18.18
C ASP A 57 -3.28 -1.98 18.11
N ASP A 58 -3.70 -2.54 16.99
CA ASP A 58 -3.84 -3.99 16.78
C ASP A 58 -3.63 -4.37 15.31
N ALA A 59 -3.41 -5.66 15.04
CA ALA A 59 -3.27 -6.19 13.69
C ALA A 59 -4.52 -5.94 12.83
N GLU A 60 -5.70 -6.00 13.44
CA GLU A 60 -6.97 -5.77 12.78
C GLU A 60 -7.10 -4.31 12.30
N ASP A 61 -6.62 -3.34 13.09
CA ASP A 61 -6.59 -1.93 12.70
C ASP A 61 -5.61 -1.68 11.55
N LEU A 62 -4.45 -2.34 11.58
CA LEU A 62 -3.47 -2.33 10.49
C LEU A 62 -4.07 -2.84 9.18
N ILE A 63 -4.75 -4.00 9.22
CA ILE A 63 -5.36 -4.64 8.06
C ILE A 63 -6.47 -3.73 7.51
N ALA A 64 -7.39 -3.27 8.36
CA ALA A 64 -8.50 -2.43 7.93
C ALA A 64 -8.06 -1.10 7.31
N ARG A 65 -6.97 -0.50 7.81
CA ARG A 65 -6.37 0.72 7.24
C ARG A 65 -5.68 0.44 5.91
N THR A 66 -5.00 -0.70 5.81
CA THR A 66 -4.29 -1.13 4.60
C THR A 66 -5.29 -1.44 3.48
N GLU A 67 -6.33 -2.22 3.76
CA GLU A 67 -7.41 -2.54 2.80
C GLU A 67 -8.12 -1.27 2.30
N GLN A 68 -8.45 -0.33 3.21
CA GLN A 68 -9.10 0.92 2.81
C GLN A 68 -8.26 1.78 1.87
N VAL A 69 -6.95 1.88 2.11
CA VAL A 69 -6.06 2.69 1.26
C VAL A 69 -5.80 2.00 -0.08
N GLU A 70 -5.82 0.66 -0.13
CA GLU A 70 -5.73 -0.07 -1.39
C GLU A 70 -6.98 0.10 -2.26
N MET A 71 -8.19 -0.02 -1.68
CA MET A 71 -9.45 0.15 -2.43
C MET A 71 -9.52 1.52 -3.12
N MET A 72 -9.07 2.59 -2.45
CA MET A 72 -9.03 3.94 -3.03
C MET A 72 -8.02 4.09 -4.18
N GLN A 73 -6.92 3.33 -4.18
CA GLN A 73 -5.94 3.37 -5.26
C GLN A 73 -6.35 2.55 -6.50
N HIS A 74 -7.16 1.50 -6.31
CA HIS A 74 -7.68 0.69 -7.40
C HIS A 74 -8.70 1.46 -8.27
N GLU A 75 -9.61 2.21 -7.63
CA GLU A 75 -10.64 3.00 -8.32
C GLU A 75 -10.07 4.15 -9.15
N GLU A 76 -8.92 4.72 -8.76
CA GLU A 76 -8.29 5.84 -9.48
C GLU A 76 -7.59 5.39 -10.79
N HIS A 77 -7.19 4.12 -10.88
CA HIS A 77 -6.54 3.55 -12.06
C HIS A 77 -7.53 3.08 -13.14
N GLU A 78 -8.67 2.49 -12.78
CA GLU A 78 -9.69 2.05 -13.75
C GLU A 78 -10.30 3.23 -14.54
N GLN A 79 -10.41 4.40 -13.94
CA GLN A 79 -10.91 5.59 -14.64
C GLN A 79 -9.94 6.14 -15.68
N ARG A 80 -8.64 5.80 -15.64
CA ARG A 80 -7.65 6.36 -16.57
C ARG A 80 -7.45 5.54 -17.84
N GLU A 81 -7.72 4.23 -17.79
CA GLU A 81 -7.62 3.36 -18.97
C GLU A 81 -8.83 3.47 -19.90
N ASN A 82 -10.02 3.83 -19.38
CA ASN A 82 -11.23 3.99 -20.20
C ASN A 82 -11.25 5.24 -21.09
N PHE A 83 -10.42 6.26 -20.83
CA PHE A 83 -10.38 7.48 -21.63
C PHE A 83 -9.51 7.38 -22.90
N LEU A 84 -8.71 6.33 -23.05
CA LEU A 84 -7.78 6.20 -24.19
C LEU A 84 -8.37 5.43 -25.39
N ASP A 85 -9.50 4.75 -25.21
CA ASP A 85 -10.10 3.87 -26.26
C ASP A 85 -11.20 4.57 -27.10
N THR A 86 -11.53 5.84 -26.83
CA THR A 86 -12.64 6.56 -27.54
C THR A 86 -12.16 7.67 -28.48
N PHE A 87 -10.88 7.71 -28.86
CA PHE A 87 -10.34 8.70 -29.80
C PHE A 87 -9.65 8.05 -30.99
N ASP A 88 -10.33 7.14 -31.68
CA ASP A 88 -9.96 6.71 -33.04
C ASP A 88 -11.22 6.36 -33.85
N GLU A 89 -12.05 7.38 -34.15
CA GLU A 89 -13.02 7.33 -35.24
C GLU A 89 -13.45 8.77 -35.59
N ASP A 90 -12.68 9.41 -36.49
CA ASP A 90 -13.20 10.29 -37.57
C ASP A 90 -12.18 10.39 -38.72
#